data_AF-A0A1F2U339-F1
#
_entry.id   AF-A0A1F2U339-F1
#
_cell.length_a   1.000
_cell.length_b   1.000
_cell.length_c   1.000
_cell.angle_alpha   90.00
_cell.angle_beta   90.00
_cell.angle_gamma   90.00
#
_symmetry.space_group_name_H-M   'P 1'
#
loop_
_entity.id
_entity.type
_entity.pdbx_description
1 polymer ?
#
loop_
_entity_poly.entity_id
_entity_poly.type
_entity_poly.pdbx_seq_one_letter_code
_entity_poly.pdbx_strand_id
1 'polypeptide(L)'
;MVRHSLTGPPDPGAPDRLTFIYRADVVEHLWRHGVHPTPSTPPERVREFVRELYKYEIRQLRGRMLRNEFPRAQYATRVEDLRRRYAVLSLVPRQFLA
;
A
#
# COMPACT_ATOMS: atom_id res chain seq x y z
N MET A 1 45.20 -25.00 -8.29
CA MET A 1 45.28 -23.99 -9.37
C MET A 1 44.50 -24.59 -10.53
N VAL A 2 43.31 -24.12 -10.91
CA VAL A 2 43.04 -22.86 -11.60
C VAL A 2 41.62 -22.39 -11.29
N ARG A 3 41.49 -21.10 -10.93
CA ARG A 3 40.22 -20.39 -10.73
C ARG A 3 39.68 -20.03 -12.11
N HIS A 4 38.49 -20.49 -12.48
CA HIS A 4 37.73 -19.90 -13.57
C HIS A 4 36.60 -19.07 -12.97
N SER A 5 36.93 -17.83 -12.63
CA SER A 5 35.97 -16.74 -12.59
C SER A 5 36.05 -16.01 -13.92
N LEU A 6 34.89 -15.58 -14.42
CA LEU A 6 34.55 -14.29 -15.03
C LEU A 6 33.54 -14.51 -16.16
N THR A 7 32.26 -14.26 -15.89
CA THR A 7 31.59 -12.97 -16.15
C THR A 7 30.98 -13.00 -17.55
N GLY A 8 29.74 -13.50 -17.61
CA GLY A 8 28.86 -13.19 -18.74
C GLY A 8 28.63 -11.67 -18.82
N PRO A 9 28.30 -11.14 -20.01
CA PRO A 9 28.09 -9.71 -20.19
C PRO A 9 27.01 -9.21 -19.20
N PRO A 10 27.14 -7.98 -18.65
CA PRO A 10 26.04 -7.38 -17.92
C PRO A 10 24.86 -7.27 -18.88
N ASP A 11 23.77 -7.94 -18.52
CA ASP A 11 22.51 -7.93 -19.26
C ASP A 11 22.03 -6.47 -19.42
N PRO A 12 22.02 -5.89 -20.64
CA PRO A 12 21.70 -4.48 -20.84
C PRO A 12 20.20 -4.18 -20.67
N GLY A 13 19.40 -5.16 -20.24
CA GLY A 13 17.96 -5.06 -20.04
C GLY A 13 17.48 -5.22 -18.59
N ALA A 14 18.37 -5.31 -17.59
CA ALA A 14 17.92 -5.28 -16.21
C ALA A 14 17.24 -3.91 -15.96
N PRO A 15 15.92 -3.85 -15.69
CA PRO A 15 15.29 -2.57 -15.37
C PRO A 15 16.09 -2.02 -14.21
N ASP A 16 16.55 -0.78 -14.37
CA ASP A 16 17.23 -0.01 -13.35
C ASP A 16 16.55 -0.34 -12.02
N ARG A 17 17.26 -1.04 -11.13
CA ARG A 17 16.66 -1.64 -9.92
C ARG A 17 16.39 -0.49 -8.95
N LEU A 18 15.41 0.33 -9.27
CA LEU A 18 14.95 1.43 -8.46
C LEU A 18 14.57 0.84 -7.12
N THR A 19 15.41 1.16 -6.13
CA THR A 19 15.26 0.71 -4.77
C THR A 19 14.56 1.84 -4.03
N PHE A 20 13.29 1.63 -3.72
CA PHE A 20 12.46 2.53 -2.96
C PHE A 20 12.65 2.27 -1.47
N ILE A 21 13.12 3.29 -0.75
CA ILE A 21 13.22 3.26 0.71
C ILE A 21 11.95 3.92 1.25
N TYR A 22 11.07 3.12 1.84
CA TYR A 22 9.83 3.61 2.44
C TYR A 22 10.09 4.16 3.85
N ARG A 23 9.37 5.21 4.23
CA ARG A 23 9.40 5.71 5.61
C ARG A 23 8.81 4.67 6.57
N ALA A 24 9.41 4.58 7.75
CA ALA A 24 8.98 3.62 8.77
C ALA A 24 7.51 3.79 9.19
N ASP A 25 7.03 5.03 9.35
CA ASP A 25 5.65 5.32 9.76
C ASP A 25 4.64 4.92 8.67
N VAL A 26 5.01 5.07 7.40
CA VAL A 26 4.20 4.62 6.26
C VAL A 26 4.15 3.09 6.22
N VAL A 27 5.28 2.41 6.37
CA VAL A 27 5.35 0.94 6.41
C VAL A 27 4.49 0.38 7.53
N GLU A 28 4.61 0.92 8.74
CA GLU A 28 3.81 0.48 9.88
C GLU A 28 2.30 0.62 9.61
N HIS A 29 1.89 1.73 8.99
CA HIS A 29 0.50 1.94 8.63
C HIS A 29 0.01 0.96 7.56
N LEU A 30 0.83 0.68 6.55
CA LEU A 30 0.51 -0.28 5.49
C LEU A 30 0.37 -1.71 6.03
N TRP A 31 1.25 -2.11 6.96
CA TRP A 31 1.22 -3.43 7.60
C TRP A 31 -0.06 -3.68 8.39
N ARG A 32 -0.61 -2.66 9.04
CA ARG A 32 -1.92 -2.75 9.73
C ARG A 32 -3.08 -3.11 8.78
N HIS A 33 -2.91 -2.87 7.49
CA HIS A 33 -3.87 -3.22 6.43
C HIS A 33 -3.43 -4.45 5.61
N GLY A 34 -2.37 -5.16 6.04
CA GLY A 34 -1.82 -6.31 5.33
C GLY A 34 -1.05 -5.97 4.05
N VAL A 35 -0.65 -4.71 3.87
CA VAL A 35 0.10 -4.25 2.70
C VAL A 35 1.58 -4.21 3.01
N HIS A 36 2.36 -5.07 2.37
CA HIS A 36 3.80 -5.19 2.58
C HIS A 36 4.56 -4.78 1.31
N PRO A 37 4.89 -3.48 1.13
CA PRO A 37 5.66 -3.05 -0.02
C PRO A 37 7.10 -3.57 0.07
N THR A 38 7.68 -3.91 -1.09
CA THR A 38 9.10 -4.26 -1.18
C THR A 38 9.90 -3.07 -1.68
N PRO A 39 11.24 -3.07 -1.54
CA PRO A 39 12.08 -2.03 -2.13
C PRO A 39 11.98 -1.92 -3.65
N SER A 40 11.43 -2.91 -4.35
CA SER A 40 11.19 -2.85 -5.80
C SER A 40 9.74 -2.48 -6.15
N THR A 41 8.89 -2.20 -5.16
CA THR A 41 7.50 -1.80 -5.38
C THR A 41 7.44 -0.27 -5.48
N PRO A 42 6.96 0.31 -6.61
CA PRO A 42 6.79 1.75 -6.73
C PRO A 42 5.70 2.27 -5.77
N PRO A 43 5.90 3.43 -5.12
CA PRO A 43 4.92 3.99 -4.18
C PRO A 43 3.57 4.32 -4.85
N GLU A 44 3.55 4.59 -6.15
CA GLU A 44 2.32 4.79 -6.94
C GLU A 44 1.45 3.55 -6.90
N ARG A 45 2.06 2.38 -7.14
CA ARG A 45 1.36 1.08 -7.12
C ARG A 45 0.86 0.74 -5.72
N VAL A 46 1.65 1.02 -4.68
CA VAL A 46 1.23 0.83 -3.29
C VAL A 46 0.02 1.70 -2.98
N ARG A 47 0.07 2.99 -3.31
CA ARG A 47 -1.02 3.93 -3.05
C ARG A 47 -2.29 3.56 -3.81
N GLU A 48 -2.16 3.12 -5.07
CA GLU A 48 -3.29 2.63 -5.86
C GLU A 48 -3.93 1.40 -5.20
N PHE A 49 -3.14 0.42 -4.78
CA PHE A 49 -3.64 -0.75 -4.08
C PHE A 49 -4.40 -0.38 -2.80
N VAL A 50 -3.83 0.49 -1.96
CA VAL A 50 -4.47 0.95 -0.71
C VAL A 50 -5.78 1.69 -1.00
N ARG A 51 -5.84 2.47 -2.10
CA ARG A 51 -7.06 3.16 -2.53
C ARG A 51 -8.15 2.17 -2.91
N GLU A 52 -7.82 1.10 -3.62
CA GLU A 52 -8.80 0.07 -3.99
C GLU A 52 -9.27 -0.73 -2.76
N LEU A 53 -8.35 -1.05 -1.84
CA LEU A 53 -8.69 -1.66 -0.55
C LEU A 53 -9.66 -0.78 0.25
N TYR A 54 -9.39 0.52 0.35
CA TYR A 54 -10.30 1.47 1.02
C TYR A 54 -11.70 1.51 0.39
N LYS A 55 -11.81 1.50 -0.95
CA LYS A 55 -13.10 1.42 -1.64
C LYS A 55 -13.83 0.11 -1.36
N TYR A 56 -13.11 -1.00 -1.26
CA TYR A 56 -13.68 -2.29 -0.89
C TYR A 56 -14.25 -2.24 0.54
N GLU A 57 -13.51 -1.68 1.50
CA GLU A 57 -13.97 -1.51 2.89
C GLU A 57 -15.24 -0.65 2.98
N ILE A 58 -15.33 0.45 2.21
CA ILE A 58 -16.58 1.25 2.15
C ILE A 58 -17.74 0.41 1.64
N ARG A 59 -17.54 -0.38 0.57
CA ARG A 59 -18.58 -1.25 0.01
C ARG A 59 -19.04 -2.28 1.04
N GLN A 60 -18.11 -2.86 1.79
CA GLN A 60 -18.44 -3.79 2.87
C GLN A 60 -19.22 -3.11 3.99
N LEU A 61 -18.78 -1.93 4.43
CA LEU A 61 -19.48 -1.15 5.46
C LEU A 61 -20.91 -0.80 5.03
N ARG A 62 -21.10 -0.41 3.77
CA ARG A 62 -22.43 -0.18 3.19
C ARG A 62 -23.27 -1.46 3.16
N GLY A 63 -22.68 -2.58 2.77
CA GLY A 63 -23.36 -3.88 2.79
C GLY A 63 -23.85 -4.27 4.18
N ARG A 64 -23.02 -4.07 5.21
CA ARG A 64 -23.38 -4.30 6.62
C ARG A 64 -24.53 -3.41 7.09
N MET A 65 -24.52 -2.14 6.70
CA MET A 65 -25.63 -1.22 6.95
C MET A 65 -26.93 -1.71 6.31
N LEU A 66 -26.87 -2.15 5.03
CA LEU A 66 -28.05 -2.65 4.31
C LEU A 66 -28.60 -3.95 4.90
N ARG A 67 -27.75 -4.75 5.56
CA ARG A 67 -28.15 -5.91 6.36
C ARG A 67 -28.65 -5.56 7.76
N ASN A 68 -28.82 -4.27 8.07
CA ASN A 68 -29.21 -3.75 9.39
C ASN A 68 -28.30 -4.19 10.54
N GLU A 69 -27.03 -4.51 10.27
CA GLU A 69 -26.05 -4.82 11.35
C GLU A 69 -25.77 -3.59 12.25
N PHE A 70 -26.07 -2.39 11.75
CA PHE A 70 -26.06 -1.16 12.54
C PHE A 70 -27.02 -0.11 11.95
N PRO A 71 -27.47 0.88 12.74
CA PRO A 71 -28.36 1.93 12.26
C PRO A 71 -27.71 2.82 11.19
N ARG A 72 -28.49 3.19 10.16
CA ARG A 72 -28.05 4.08 9.08
C ARG A 72 -27.47 5.41 9.56
N ALA A 73 -27.98 5.97 10.66
CA ALA A 73 -27.48 7.20 11.26
C ALA A 73 -25.98 7.10 11.67
N GLN A 74 -25.51 5.89 11.98
CA GLN A 74 -24.12 5.65 12.37
C GLN A 74 -23.19 5.37 11.16
N TYR A 75 -23.71 5.37 9.94
CA TYR A 75 -22.91 5.09 8.74
C TYR A 75 -21.83 6.15 8.51
N ALA A 76 -22.19 7.44 8.64
CA ALA A 76 -21.26 8.55 8.45
C ALA A 76 -20.08 8.46 9.42
N THR A 77 -20.35 8.31 10.72
CA THR A 77 -19.32 8.14 11.75
C THR A 77 -18.41 6.94 11.47
N ARG A 78 -18.96 5.78 11.08
CA ARG A 78 -18.13 4.62 10.74
C ARG A 78 -17.27 4.82 9.49
N VAL A 79 -17.75 5.58 8.51
CA VAL A 79 -16.94 5.98 7.33
C VAL A 79 -15.82 6.92 7.74
N GLU A 80 -16.07 7.84 8.67
CA GLU A 80 -15.02 8.72 9.21
C GLU A 80 -13.95 7.93 9.97
N ASP A 81 -14.35 6.99 10.82
CA ASP A 81 -13.41 6.10 11.53
C ASP A 81 -12.60 5.24 10.56
N LEU A 82 -13.22 4.76 9.47
CA LEU A 82 -12.53 4.09 8.38
C LEU A 82 -11.52 5.04 7.72
N ARG A 83 -11.91 6.28 7.39
CA ARG A 83 -11.02 7.27 6.78
C ARG A 83 -9.80 7.57 7.66
N ARG A 84 -9.98 7.67 8.99
CA ARG A 84 -8.88 7.85 9.95
C ARG A 84 -7.92 6.66 9.93
N ARG A 85 -8.43 5.43 9.81
CA ARG A 85 -7.62 4.22 9.67
C ARG A 85 -6.80 4.17 8.38
N TYR A 86 -7.20 4.88 7.33
CA TYR A 86 -6.49 4.98 6.05
C TYR A 86 -5.82 6.36 5.85
N ALA A 87 -5.36 7.00 6.93
CA ALA A 87 -4.73 8.33 6.88
C ALA A 87 -3.54 8.38 5.89
N VAL A 88 -2.85 7.27 5.62
CA VAL A 88 -1.78 7.20 4.61
C VAL A 88 -2.22 7.63 3.20
N LEU A 89 -3.51 7.51 2.86
CA LEU A 89 -4.03 7.96 1.55
C LEU A 89 -4.07 9.48 1.39
N SER A 90 -3.89 10.23 2.47
CA SER A 90 -3.71 11.69 2.42
C SER A 90 -2.34 12.11 1.88
N LEU A 91 -1.36 11.19 1.89
CA LEU A 91 -0.03 11.42 1.35
C LEU A 91 -0.01 11.17 -0.16
N VAL A 92 0.83 11.92 -0.88
CA VAL A 92 1.18 11.64 -2.28
C VAL A 92 2.26 10.54 -2.35
N PRO A 93 2.40 9.78 -3.46
CA PRO A 93 3.37 8.68 -3.56
C PRO A 93 4.80 9.05 -3.14
N ARG A 94 5.30 10.23 -3.55
CA ARG A 94 6.63 10.72 -3.17
C ARG A 94 6.82 10.81 -1.65
N GLN A 95 5.77 11.10 -0.90
CA GLN A 95 5.82 11.24 0.56
C GLN A 95 5.83 9.88 1.29
N PHE A 96 5.68 8.76 0.58
CA PHE A 96 5.83 7.42 1.15
C PHE A 96 7.31 7.06 1.36
N LEU A 97 8.20 7.73 0.64
CA LEU A 97 9.63 7.47 0.64
C LEU A 97 10.36 8.30 1.70
N ALA A 98 11.48 7.77 2.19
CA ALA A 98 12.34 8.36 3.21
C ALA A 98 13.25 9.46 2.64
#